data_AF-K1QA97-F1
#
_entry.id   AF-K1QA97-F1
#
_cell.length_a   1.000
_cell.length_b   1.000
_cell.length_c   1.000
_cell.angle_alpha   90.00
_cell.angle_beta   90.00
_cell.angle_gamma   90.00
#
_symmetry.space_group_name_H-M   'P 1'
#
loop_
_entity.id
_entity.type
_entity.pdbx_description
1 polymer ?
#
loop_
_entity_poly.entity_id
_entity_poly.type
_entity_poly.pdbx_seq_one_letter_code
_entity_poly.pdbx_strand_id
1 'polypeptide(L)'
;MKSAKGLWGAKWTENPWLAKMLLRSETPYPVQSPRYTMNSYPRGAALIISNKRFENDHRERPGTEQDCRKLKLLYEELGFHVSVKEDLKRYEILRECQIFARDPILAKVDCMVLALLSHGTADNVIRYTSYRDTERGSWFIQEFVDVFYEHADEEHVMDMLTEINKRVSKRNYKDNSSEDSCVQIPCPATSLTKKWYMNPPPFATSFRRTIYY
;
A
#
# COMPACT_ATOMS: atom_id res chain seq x y z
N MET A 1 56.69 -43.08 -24.31
CA MET A 1 55.41 -43.62 -24.84
C MET A 1 54.26 -43.01 -24.05
N LYS A 2 53.18 -42.66 -24.75
CA LYS A 2 52.12 -41.71 -24.36
C LYS A 2 51.27 -42.19 -23.17
N SER A 3 50.89 -41.27 -22.28
CA SER A 3 49.57 -41.29 -21.63
C SER A 3 49.17 -39.86 -21.25
N ALA A 4 48.24 -39.30 -22.00
CA ALA A 4 47.54 -38.07 -21.66
C ALA A 4 46.04 -38.32 -21.89
N LYS A 5 45.34 -38.61 -20.79
CA LYS A 5 43.89 -38.51 -20.66
C LYS A 5 43.63 -37.76 -19.36
N GLY A 6 42.95 -36.63 -19.46
CA GLY A 6 42.60 -35.79 -18.31
C GLY A 6 42.41 -34.34 -18.67
N LEU A 7 41.57 -34.06 -19.67
CA LEU A 7 40.84 -32.79 -19.71
C LEU A 7 39.89 -32.74 -18.48
N TRP A 8 39.44 -31.55 -18.10
CA TRP A 8 38.63 -31.18 -16.92
C TRP A 8 39.44 -30.74 -15.68
N GLY A 9 40.14 -29.61 -15.82
CA GLY A 9 40.71 -28.84 -14.71
C GLY A 9 40.44 -27.35 -14.90
N ALA A 10 39.18 -26.95 -15.05
CA ALA A 10 38.82 -25.53 -15.01
C ALA A 10 39.03 -25.02 -13.58
N LYS A 11 39.87 -23.99 -13.42
CA LYS A 11 40.20 -23.37 -12.13
C LYS A 11 38.95 -22.67 -11.55
N TRP A 12 38.35 -23.28 -10.53
CA TRP A 12 37.16 -22.77 -9.82
C TRP A 12 37.45 -21.56 -8.89
N THR A 13 38.68 -21.09 -8.81
CA THR A 13 39.15 -20.15 -7.78
C THR A 13 39.08 -18.67 -8.17
N GLU A 14 38.62 -18.34 -9.38
CA GLU A 14 38.61 -16.94 -9.89
C GLU A 14 37.20 -16.34 -10.00
N ASN A 15 36.16 -17.02 -9.49
CA ASN A 15 34.80 -16.47 -9.52
C ASN A 15 34.57 -15.52 -8.31
N PRO A 16 34.40 -14.20 -8.52
CA PRO A 16 34.22 -13.23 -7.43
C PRO A 16 32.97 -13.49 -6.59
N TRP A 17 31.95 -14.14 -7.16
CA TRP A 17 30.74 -14.54 -6.44
C TRP A 17 30.99 -15.68 -5.45
N LEU A 18 31.83 -16.66 -5.81
CA LEU A 18 32.13 -17.80 -4.92
C LEU A 18 33.00 -17.38 -3.73
N ALA A 19 33.95 -16.48 -3.94
CA ALA A 19 34.73 -15.89 -2.84
C ALA A 19 33.81 -15.14 -1.85
N LYS A 20 32.84 -14.37 -2.37
CA LYS A 20 31.85 -13.65 -1.55
C LYS A 20 30.87 -14.57 -0.82
N MET A 21 30.59 -15.74 -1.39
CA MET A 21 29.72 -16.77 -0.81
C MET A 21 30.43 -17.55 0.31
N LEU A 22 31.72 -17.87 0.13
CA LEU A 22 32.54 -18.59 1.10
C LEU A 22 32.97 -17.71 2.30
N LEU A 23 33.10 -16.40 2.12
CA LEU A 23 33.30 -15.42 3.21
C LEU A 23 32.03 -15.17 4.07
N ARG A 24 30.88 -15.71 3.66
CA ARG A 24 29.58 -15.47 4.34
C ARG A 24 29.28 -16.49 5.44
N SER A 25 30.21 -17.41 5.75
CA SER A 25 30.01 -18.47 6.74
C SER A 25 30.12 -18.01 8.20
N GLU A 26 30.31 -16.72 8.49
CA GLU A 26 30.52 -16.21 9.86
C GLU A 26 29.70 -14.93 10.17
N THR A 27 28.38 -14.99 10.11
CA THR A 27 27.55 -14.02 10.86
C THR A 27 26.52 -14.75 11.72
N PRO A 28 26.66 -14.75 13.07
CA PRO A 28 25.71 -15.43 13.96
C PRO A 28 24.38 -14.68 14.13
N TYR A 29 24.18 -13.53 13.49
CA TYR A 29 22.94 -12.74 13.58
C TYR A 29 22.62 -12.08 12.23
N PRO A 30 21.35 -12.03 11.80
CA PRO A 30 20.99 -11.29 10.60
C PRO A 30 21.28 -9.80 10.84
N VAL A 31 22.06 -9.17 9.94
CA VAL A 31 22.14 -7.71 9.84
C VAL A 31 20.71 -7.20 9.74
N GLN A 32 20.20 -6.53 10.77
CA GLN A 32 18.83 -6.03 10.76
C GLN A 32 18.64 -5.14 9.53
N SER A 33 17.62 -5.42 8.72
CA SER A 33 17.32 -4.60 7.56
C SER A 33 17.06 -3.15 8.00
N PRO A 34 17.59 -2.15 7.28
CA PRO A 34 17.36 -0.75 7.63
C PRO A 34 15.87 -0.42 7.57
N ARG A 35 15.39 0.35 8.55
CA ARG A 35 13.97 0.73 8.72
C ARG A 35 13.80 2.25 8.82
N TYR A 36 12.67 2.77 8.35
CA TYR A 36 12.27 4.15 8.64
C TYR A 36 11.91 4.29 10.13
N THR A 37 12.22 5.45 10.71
CA THR A 37 11.74 5.80 12.05
C THR A 37 10.24 6.03 11.98
N MET A 38 9.48 5.47 12.92
CA MET A 38 8.01 5.54 13.01
C MET A 38 7.60 5.51 14.50
N ASN A 39 8.10 6.48 15.26
CA ASN A 39 8.01 6.61 16.72
C ASN A 39 7.36 7.93 17.21
N SER A 40 7.14 8.92 16.33
CA SER A 40 6.51 10.21 16.64
C SER A 40 5.03 10.07 17.05
N TYR A 41 4.50 11.06 17.77
CA TYR A 41 3.07 11.19 18.08
C TYR A 41 2.59 12.64 17.84
N PRO A 42 1.73 12.89 16.84
CA PRO A 42 1.15 11.94 15.89
C PRO A 42 2.20 11.16 15.07
N ARG A 43 1.87 9.93 14.67
CA ARG A 43 2.77 9.05 13.90
C ARG A 43 3.04 9.62 12.51
N GLY A 44 1.98 10.10 11.89
CA GLY A 44 1.98 10.67 10.56
C GLY A 44 0.88 11.71 10.43
N ALA A 45 0.86 12.39 9.28
CA ALA A 45 -0.28 13.19 8.86
C ALA A 45 -0.90 12.53 7.61
N ALA A 46 -2.22 12.42 7.56
CA ALA A 46 -2.93 11.86 6.42
C ALA A 46 -3.92 12.89 5.85
N LEU A 47 -3.82 13.16 4.55
CA LEU A 47 -4.81 13.92 3.80
C LEU A 47 -5.63 12.95 2.94
N ILE A 48 -6.94 12.89 3.18
CA ILE A 48 -7.89 12.12 2.39
C ILE A 48 -8.72 13.10 1.56
N ILE A 49 -8.66 12.98 0.24
CA ILE A 49 -9.48 13.75 -0.69
C ILE A 49 -10.48 12.78 -1.33
N SER A 50 -11.76 12.96 -1.04
CA SER A 50 -12.84 12.09 -1.49
C SER A 50 -13.82 12.84 -2.38
N ASN A 51 -13.75 12.60 -3.68
CA ASN A 51 -14.66 13.19 -4.66
C ASN A 51 -15.76 12.21 -5.00
N LYS A 52 -17.00 12.52 -4.62
CA LYS A 52 -18.22 11.82 -5.03
C LYS A 52 -18.87 12.47 -6.24
N ARG A 53 -18.90 13.80 -6.27
CA ARG A 53 -19.59 14.62 -7.28
C ARG A 53 -18.58 15.34 -8.16
N PHE A 54 -18.92 15.51 -9.44
CA PHE A 54 -18.08 16.20 -10.41
C PHE A 54 -18.97 17.12 -11.26
N GLU A 55 -18.57 18.36 -11.49
CA GLU A 55 -19.42 19.38 -12.13
C GLU A 55 -19.93 19.01 -13.52
N ASN A 56 -19.19 18.16 -14.25
CA ASN A 56 -19.50 17.74 -15.62
C ASN A 56 -19.70 16.22 -15.76
N ASP A 57 -19.83 15.48 -14.65
CA ASP A 57 -20.12 14.06 -14.68
C ASP A 57 -21.34 13.78 -13.81
N HIS A 58 -22.43 13.36 -14.46
CA HIS A 58 -23.68 12.99 -13.78
C HIS A 58 -23.56 11.65 -13.03
N ARG A 59 -22.44 10.93 -13.18
CA ARG A 59 -22.17 9.71 -12.42
C ARG A 59 -21.71 10.09 -11.02
N GLU A 60 -22.59 9.94 -10.04
CA GLU A 60 -22.18 9.92 -8.64
C GLU A 60 -21.37 8.66 -8.33
N ARG A 61 -20.54 8.72 -7.28
CA ARG A 61 -19.79 7.56 -6.75
C ARG A 61 -20.41 7.01 -5.46
N PRO A 62 -21.59 6.36 -5.51
CA PRO A 62 -22.16 5.74 -4.32
C PRO A 62 -21.17 4.73 -3.71
N GLY A 63 -21.01 4.78 -2.39
CA GLY A 63 -20.09 3.92 -1.63
C GLY A 63 -18.69 4.52 -1.41
N THR A 64 -18.34 5.65 -2.03
CA THR A 64 -17.05 6.33 -1.75
C THR A 64 -16.99 6.90 -0.33
N GLU A 65 -18.15 7.18 0.28
CA GLU A 65 -18.26 7.63 1.66
C GLU A 65 -17.78 6.53 2.62
N GLN A 66 -18.06 5.27 2.29
CA GLN A 66 -17.62 4.13 3.08
C GLN A 66 -16.13 3.92 2.96
N ASP A 67 -15.56 4.11 1.77
CA ASP A 67 -14.12 4.10 1.56
C ASP A 67 -13.44 5.19 2.40
N CYS A 68 -13.97 6.42 2.33
CA CYS A 68 -13.46 7.56 3.09
C CYS A 68 -13.54 7.31 4.61
N ARG A 69 -14.68 6.81 5.10
CA ARG A 69 -14.88 6.50 6.53
C ARG A 69 -13.90 5.43 7.01
N LYS A 70 -13.72 4.34 6.26
CA LYS A 70 -12.81 3.25 6.62
C LYS A 70 -11.36 3.70 6.66
N LEU A 71 -10.91 4.45 5.64
CA LEU A 71 -9.55 4.99 5.63
C LEU A 71 -9.32 5.98 6.76
N LYS A 72 -10.28 6.86 7.04
CA LYS A 72 -10.17 7.81 8.15
C LYS A 72 -9.98 7.07 9.48
N LEU A 73 -10.86 6.12 9.79
CA LEU A 73 -10.78 5.34 11.03
C LEU A 73 -9.46 4.57 11.14
N LEU A 74 -9.06 3.89 10.06
CA LEU A 74 -7.79 3.16 10.02
C LEU A 74 -6.61 4.09 10.36
N TYR A 75 -6.48 5.23 9.69
CA TYR A 75 -5.35 6.12 9.91
C TYR A 75 -5.38 6.79 11.30
N GLU A 76 -6.56 7.17 11.81
CA GLU A 76 -6.70 7.67 13.18
C GLU A 76 -6.24 6.62 14.21
N GLU A 77 -6.62 5.35 14.02
CA GLU A 77 -6.21 4.24 14.89
C GLU A 77 -4.73 3.91 14.75
N LEU A 78 -4.15 4.01 13.55
CA LEU A 78 -2.70 3.93 13.36
C LEU A 78 -1.93 5.12 13.95
N GLY A 79 -2.62 6.10 14.55
CA GLY A 79 -2.03 7.24 15.25
C GLY A 79 -1.71 8.43 14.37
N PHE A 80 -2.35 8.55 13.20
CA PHE A 80 -2.17 9.68 12.30
C PHE A 80 -3.09 10.84 12.68
N HIS A 81 -2.64 12.06 12.39
CA HIS A 81 -3.53 13.21 12.30
C HIS A 81 -4.19 13.21 10.90
N VAL A 82 -5.52 13.05 10.85
CA VAL A 82 -6.25 12.88 9.59
C VAL A 82 -7.05 14.14 9.23
N SER A 83 -6.84 14.65 8.01
CA SER A 83 -7.64 15.70 7.38
C SER A 83 -8.41 15.11 6.21
N VAL A 84 -9.72 15.39 6.13
CA VAL A 84 -10.59 14.92 5.05
C VAL A 84 -11.13 16.12 4.29
N LYS A 85 -11.05 16.07 2.95
CA LYS A 85 -11.67 17.04 2.04
C LYS A 85 -12.58 16.30 1.05
N GLU A 86 -13.72 16.89 0.76
CA GLU A 86 -14.73 16.29 -0.10
C GLU A 86 -15.00 17.16 -1.32
N ASP A 87 -15.28 16.52 -2.46
CA ASP A 87 -15.77 17.15 -3.70
C ASP A 87 -14.96 18.36 -4.19
N LEU A 88 -13.63 18.31 -4.03
CA LEU A 88 -12.72 19.36 -4.49
C LEU A 88 -12.57 19.37 -6.01
N LYS A 89 -12.67 20.53 -6.65
CA LYS A 89 -12.32 20.68 -8.07
C LYS A 89 -10.83 20.46 -8.29
N ARG A 90 -10.43 20.23 -9.56
CA ARG A 90 -9.02 19.96 -9.93
C ARG A 90 -8.04 20.99 -9.35
N TYR A 91 -8.34 22.29 -9.46
CA TYR A 91 -7.46 23.34 -8.96
C TYR A 91 -7.43 23.38 -7.42
N GLU A 92 -8.53 22.99 -6.76
CA GLU A 92 -8.66 22.93 -5.30
C GLU A 92 -7.88 21.74 -4.74
N ILE A 93 -7.88 20.59 -5.41
CA ILE A 93 -7.02 19.45 -5.06
C ILE A 93 -5.55 19.86 -5.03
N LEU A 94 -5.08 20.53 -6.09
CA LEU A 94 -3.70 21.01 -6.15
C LEU A 94 -3.39 22.03 -5.05
N ARG A 95 -4.32 22.96 -4.80
CA ARG A 95 -4.19 23.95 -3.73
C ARG A 95 -4.13 23.28 -2.36
N GLU A 96 -4.96 22.29 -2.10
CA GLU A 96 -4.99 21.57 -0.83
C GLU A 96 -3.70 20.77 -0.62
N CYS A 97 -3.23 20.04 -1.63
CA CYS A 97 -1.94 19.35 -1.56
C CYS A 97 -0.79 20.32 -1.26
N GLN A 98 -0.82 21.53 -1.83
CA GLN A 98 0.15 22.58 -1.56
C GLN A 98 0.06 23.16 -0.16
N ILE A 99 -1.13 23.22 0.43
CA ILE A 99 -1.35 23.64 1.81
C ILE A 99 -0.81 22.54 2.74
N PHE A 100 -1.20 21.30 2.50
CA PHE A 100 -0.80 20.15 3.30
C PHE A 100 0.72 19.93 3.29
N ALA A 101 1.37 20.07 2.13
CA ALA A 101 2.82 19.98 2.01
C ALA A 101 3.59 21.08 2.78
N ARG A 102 2.91 22.16 3.19
CA ARG A 102 3.47 23.25 3.99
C ARG A 102 2.99 23.24 5.43
N ASP A 103 2.19 22.25 5.82
CA ASP A 103 1.64 22.17 7.17
C ASP A 103 2.79 21.98 8.17
N PRO A 104 2.91 22.85 9.19
CA PRO A 104 3.93 22.72 10.23
C PRO A 104 3.89 21.38 10.99
N ILE A 105 2.77 20.65 10.95
CA ILE A 105 2.69 19.30 11.53
C ILE A 105 3.67 18.33 10.88
N LEU A 106 4.01 18.51 9.60
CA LEU A 106 4.92 17.62 8.87
C LEU A 106 6.34 17.62 9.45
N ALA A 107 6.74 18.68 10.17
CA ALA A 107 8.02 18.74 10.86
C ALA A 107 8.05 17.90 12.17
N LYS A 108 6.90 17.42 12.63
CA LYS A 108 6.72 16.72 13.92
C LYS A 108 6.33 15.26 13.79
N VAL A 109 6.09 14.78 12.57
CA VAL A 109 5.62 13.42 12.28
C VAL A 109 6.66 12.67 11.44
N ASP A 110 6.56 11.35 11.39
CA ASP A 110 7.56 10.53 10.69
C ASP A 110 7.21 10.21 9.24
N CYS A 111 5.93 10.31 8.88
CA CYS A 111 5.46 10.07 7.52
C CYS A 111 4.24 10.92 7.16
N MET A 112 3.97 11.02 5.87
CA MET A 112 2.75 11.62 5.35
C MET A 112 2.04 10.63 4.43
N VAL A 113 0.72 10.68 4.42
CA VAL A 113 -0.14 9.90 3.53
C VAL A 113 -1.05 10.86 2.77
N LEU A 114 -1.18 10.64 1.46
CA LEU A 114 -2.20 11.27 0.63
C LEU A 114 -3.06 10.16 0.01
N ALA A 115 -4.34 10.14 0.35
CA ALA A 115 -5.32 9.25 -0.26
C ALA A 115 -6.25 10.06 -1.16
N LEU A 116 -6.24 9.77 -2.47
CA LEU A 116 -7.12 10.41 -3.44
C LEU A 116 -8.16 9.41 -3.95
N LEU A 117 -9.42 9.60 -3.56
CA LEU A 117 -10.56 8.82 -4.00
C LEU A 117 -11.32 9.63 -5.05
N SER A 118 -11.07 9.38 -6.33
CA SER A 118 -11.71 10.09 -7.46
C SER A 118 -12.09 9.12 -8.59
N HIS A 119 -12.86 9.59 -9.57
CA HIS A 119 -12.89 8.96 -10.88
C HIS A 119 -11.55 9.17 -11.60
N GLY A 120 -11.07 8.14 -12.28
CA GLY A 120 -10.04 8.28 -13.30
C GLY A 120 -10.65 8.87 -14.57
N THR A 121 -9.85 9.62 -15.33
CA THR A 121 -10.26 10.07 -16.66
C THR A 121 -10.42 8.84 -17.55
N ALA A 122 -11.60 8.66 -18.14
CA ALA A 122 -11.74 7.80 -19.31
C ALA A 122 -11.27 8.63 -20.50
N ASP A 123 -9.97 8.68 -20.75
CA ASP A 123 -9.54 9.00 -22.10
C ASP A 123 -9.92 7.80 -23.00
N ASN A 124 -10.17 8.05 -24.29
CA ASN A 124 -10.63 7.02 -25.23
C ASN A 124 -9.58 5.92 -25.50
N VAL A 125 -8.47 5.89 -24.75
CA VAL A 125 -7.33 5.01 -24.94
C VAL A 125 -7.16 4.07 -23.74
N ILE A 126 -7.36 4.53 -22.50
CA ILE A 126 -7.17 3.69 -21.30
C ILE A 126 -8.35 3.83 -20.33
N ARG A 127 -9.12 2.76 -20.19
CA ARG A 127 -10.18 2.65 -19.18
C ARG A 127 -9.66 1.93 -17.95
N TYR A 128 -9.63 2.64 -16.82
CA TYR A 128 -9.39 2.02 -15.51
C TYR A 128 -10.74 1.76 -14.83
N THR A 129 -11.10 0.49 -14.68
CA THR A 129 -12.30 0.06 -13.95
C THR A 129 -11.90 -0.44 -12.58
N SER A 130 -12.65 -0.02 -11.54
CA SER A 130 -12.52 -0.56 -10.19
C SER A 130 -13.89 -1.02 -9.69
N TYR A 131 -13.94 -2.20 -9.09
CA TYR A 131 -15.17 -2.73 -8.53
C TYR A 131 -15.51 -2.04 -7.21
N ARG A 132 -16.76 -1.61 -7.12
CA ARG A 132 -17.32 -0.96 -5.96
C ARG A 132 -18.66 -1.56 -5.61
N ASP A 133 -18.78 -1.91 -4.35
CA ASP A 133 -20.05 -2.20 -3.71
C ASP A 133 -20.62 -0.87 -3.18
N THR A 134 -21.87 -0.58 -3.51
CA THR A 134 -22.51 0.68 -3.12
C THR A 134 -22.68 0.83 -1.61
N GLU A 135 -22.76 -0.27 -0.87
CA GLU A 135 -22.96 -0.28 0.59
C GLU A 135 -21.66 -0.49 1.36
N ARG A 136 -20.73 -1.29 0.81
CA ARG A 136 -19.48 -1.68 1.49
C ARG A 136 -18.25 -0.91 1.00
N GLY A 137 -18.36 -0.15 -0.09
CA GLY A 137 -17.26 0.57 -0.70
C GLY A 137 -16.47 -0.26 -1.71
N SER A 138 -15.32 0.24 -2.14
CA SER A 138 -14.48 -0.38 -3.16
C SER A 138 -13.78 -1.63 -2.63
N TRP A 139 -13.69 -2.69 -3.45
CA TRP A 139 -13.04 -3.94 -3.06
C TRP A 139 -11.60 -3.73 -2.59
N PHE A 140 -10.87 -2.84 -3.28
CA PHE A 140 -9.51 -2.49 -2.89
C PHE A 140 -9.43 -1.88 -1.49
N ILE A 141 -10.30 -0.93 -1.15
CA ILE A 141 -10.25 -0.25 0.16
C ILE A 141 -10.68 -1.19 1.28
N GLN A 142 -11.63 -2.09 1.02
CA GLN A 142 -11.99 -3.16 1.96
C GLN A 142 -10.75 -4.00 2.30
N GLU A 143 -10.11 -4.61 1.30
CA GLU A 143 -8.93 -5.46 1.51
C GLU A 143 -7.74 -4.67 2.09
N PHE A 144 -7.56 -3.41 1.67
CA PHE A 144 -6.53 -2.54 2.21
C PHE A 144 -6.69 -2.36 3.72
N VAL A 145 -7.89 -2.02 4.16
CA VAL A 145 -8.18 -1.78 5.57
C VAL A 145 -8.05 -3.06 6.38
N ASP A 146 -8.58 -4.17 5.89
CA ASP A 146 -8.52 -5.47 6.56
C ASP A 146 -7.05 -5.93 6.75
N VAL A 147 -6.23 -5.88 5.69
CA VAL A 147 -4.82 -6.27 5.78
C VAL A 147 -4.04 -5.36 6.73
N PHE A 148 -4.28 -4.05 6.71
CA PHE A 148 -3.58 -3.16 7.65
C PHE A 148 -4.01 -3.41 9.10
N TYR A 149 -5.27 -3.75 9.36
CA TYR A 149 -5.69 -4.15 10.70
C TYR A 149 -5.06 -5.46 11.17
N GLU A 150 -4.88 -6.41 10.27
CA GLU A 150 -4.33 -7.72 10.58
C GLU A 150 -2.81 -7.72 10.75
N HIS A 151 -2.08 -6.88 9.99
CA HIS A 151 -0.63 -7.03 9.82
C HIS A 151 0.21 -5.78 10.14
N ALA A 152 -0.38 -4.60 10.41
CA ALA A 152 0.38 -3.36 10.58
C ALA A 152 1.35 -3.33 11.78
N ASP A 153 1.18 -4.22 12.76
CA ASP A 153 2.06 -4.39 13.91
C ASP A 153 3.23 -5.34 13.68
N GLU A 154 3.20 -6.16 12.63
CA GLU A 154 4.19 -7.22 12.39
C GLU A 154 4.90 -7.10 11.04
N GLU A 155 4.22 -6.59 10.00
CA GLU A 155 4.72 -6.57 8.62
C GLU A 155 5.04 -5.15 8.13
N HIS A 156 5.96 -5.06 7.16
CA HIS A 156 6.24 -3.79 6.51
C HIS A 156 5.26 -3.54 5.35
N VAL A 157 5.02 -2.28 5.02
CA VAL A 157 4.01 -1.84 4.05
C VAL A 157 4.08 -2.58 2.71
N MET A 158 5.25 -2.87 2.17
CA MET A 158 5.35 -3.59 0.89
C MET A 158 4.84 -5.04 0.93
N ASP A 159 4.95 -5.72 2.07
CA ASP A 159 4.46 -7.10 2.22
C ASP A 159 2.93 -7.06 2.36
N MET A 160 2.41 -6.12 3.16
CA MET A 160 0.98 -5.84 3.24
C MET A 160 0.36 -5.49 1.88
N LEU A 161 1.01 -4.63 1.08
CA LEU A 161 0.55 -4.31 -0.29
C LEU A 161 0.55 -5.53 -1.21
N THR A 162 1.48 -6.47 -1.02
CA THR A 162 1.53 -7.72 -1.77
C THR A 162 0.38 -8.66 -1.36
N GLU A 163 0.07 -8.75 -0.06
CA GLU A 163 -1.09 -9.50 0.42
C GLU A 163 -2.40 -8.88 -0.08
N ILE A 164 -2.53 -7.55 -0.09
CA ILE A 164 -3.70 -6.86 -0.67
C ILE A 164 -3.86 -7.23 -2.15
N ASN A 165 -2.78 -7.23 -2.93
CA ASN A 165 -2.84 -7.65 -4.34
C ASN A 165 -3.36 -9.08 -4.50
N LYS A 166 -2.90 -9.99 -3.65
CA LYS A 166 -3.33 -11.40 -3.62
C LYS A 166 -4.78 -11.56 -3.19
N ARG A 167 -5.29 -10.76 -2.24
CA ARG A 167 -6.70 -10.82 -1.82
C ARG A 167 -7.62 -10.24 -2.89
N VAL A 168 -7.28 -9.08 -3.46
CA VAL A 168 -8.07 -8.45 -4.53
C VAL A 168 -8.11 -9.30 -5.80
N SER A 169 -7.00 -9.96 -6.17
CA SER A 169 -6.96 -10.82 -7.37
C SER A 169 -7.81 -12.09 -7.27
N LYS A 170 -8.10 -12.55 -6.05
CA LYS A 170 -8.99 -13.67 -5.78
C LYS A 170 -10.46 -13.28 -5.76
N ARG A 171 -10.79 -11.98 -5.72
CA ARG A 171 -12.17 -11.52 -5.83
C ARG A 171 -12.60 -11.68 -7.29
N ASN A 172 -13.61 -12.51 -7.51
CA ASN A 172 -14.18 -12.74 -8.82
C ASN A 172 -15.48 -11.94 -8.96
N TYR A 173 -15.56 -11.13 -10.01
CA TYR A 173 -16.84 -10.59 -10.45
C TYR A 173 -17.58 -11.69 -11.20
N LYS A 174 -18.76 -12.08 -10.70
CA LYS A 174 -19.68 -12.97 -11.39
C LYS A 174 -20.77 -12.12 -12.01
N ASP A 175 -20.60 -11.70 -13.25
CA ASP A 175 -21.75 -11.23 -14.01
C ASP A 175 -22.59 -12.44 -14.43
N ASN A 176 -23.89 -12.41 -14.21
CA ASN A 176 -24.78 -13.48 -14.67
C ASN A 176 -24.98 -13.44 -16.21
N SER A 177 -24.36 -12.48 -16.92
CA SER A 177 -24.60 -12.21 -18.33
C SER A 177 -23.38 -12.37 -19.25
N SER A 178 -22.19 -12.70 -18.74
CA SER A 178 -20.97 -12.90 -19.55
C SER A 178 -20.08 -14.03 -19.01
N GLU A 179 -19.62 -14.93 -19.89
CA GLU A 179 -18.71 -16.05 -19.52
C GLU A 179 -17.31 -15.59 -19.04
N ASP A 180 -16.96 -14.32 -19.24
CA ASP A 180 -15.65 -13.80 -18.85
C ASP A 180 -15.65 -13.22 -17.43
N SER A 181 -15.04 -13.96 -16.50
CA SER A 181 -14.70 -13.44 -15.18
C SER A 181 -13.56 -12.44 -15.28
N CYS A 182 -13.83 -11.18 -14.99
CA CYS A 182 -12.81 -10.15 -14.86
C CYS A 182 -12.24 -10.11 -13.44
N VAL A 183 -10.90 -10.07 -13.34
CA VAL A 183 -10.15 -9.90 -12.09
C VAL A 183 -9.69 -8.46 -11.94
N GLN A 184 -9.63 -7.97 -10.70
CA GLN A 184 -9.02 -6.68 -10.37
C GLN A 184 -7.64 -6.89 -9.75
N ILE A 185 -6.67 -6.06 -10.12
CA ILE A 185 -5.33 -6.09 -9.50
C ILE A 185 -4.87 -4.66 -9.19
N PRO A 186 -4.52 -4.35 -7.92
CA PRO A 186 -3.84 -3.10 -7.59
C PRO A 186 -2.39 -3.12 -8.08
N CYS A 187 -1.82 -1.95 -8.36
CA CYS A 187 -0.44 -1.82 -8.85
C CYS A 187 0.35 -0.89 -7.92
N PRO A 188 0.98 -1.42 -6.84
CA PRO A 188 1.86 -0.62 -6.00
C PRO A 188 3.16 -0.29 -6.76
N ALA A 189 3.55 0.98 -6.75
CA ALA A 189 4.84 1.45 -7.22
C ALA A 189 5.62 2.03 -6.02
N THR A 190 6.92 1.75 -5.92
CA THR A 190 7.72 2.11 -4.75
C THR A 190 9.09 2.67 -5.13
N SER A 191 9.52 3.66 -4.37
CA SER A 191 10.89 4.21 -4.32
C SER A 191 11.46 4.17 -2.90
N LEU A 192 10.84 3.40 -1.99
CA LEU A 192 11.28 3.26 -0.61
C LEU A 192 12.69 2.65 -0.54
N THR A 193 13.54 3.19 0.31
CA THR A 193 14.94 2.73 0.48
C THR A 193 15.17 1.93 1.76
N LYS A 194 14.16 1.86 2.63
CA LYS A 194 14.17 1.13 3.91
C LYS A 194 12.82 0.47 4.14
N LYS A 195 12.77 -0.51 5.03
CA LYS A 195 11.50 -1.12 5.45
C LYS A 195 10.66 -0.09 6.22
N TRP A 196 9.38 -0.01 5.88
CA TRP A 196 8.42 0.89 6.53
C TRP A 196 7.41 0.06 7.32
N TYR A 197 7.50 0.13 8.65
CA TYR A 197 6.55 -0.50 9.58
C TYR A 197 5.66 0.60 10.17
N MET A 198 4.35 0.36 10.30
CA MET A 198 3.43 1.38 10.80
C MET A 198 3.54 1.61 12.31
N ASN A 199 3.99 0.60 13.06
CA ASN A 199 4.13 0.62 14.52
C ASN A 199 2.88 1.24 15.17
N PRO A 200 1.69 0.62 15.02
CA PRO A 200 0.47 1.15 15.59
C PRO A 200 0.61 1.37 17.10
N PRO A 201 -0.03 2.40 17.67
CA PRO A 201 0.05 2.62 19.10
C PRO A 201 -0.59 1.45 19.89
N PRO A 202 -0.18 1.18 21.14
CA PRO A 202 -0.62 -0.01 21.89
C PRO A 202 -2.15 -0.14 22.03
N PHE A 203 -2.87 0.99 22.01
CA PHE A 203 -4.33 1.04 22.09
C PHE A 203 -5.03 0.65 20.77
N ALA A 204 -4.36 0.74 19.62
CA ALA A 204 -4.90 0.33 18.33
C ALA A 204 -4.95 -1.19 18.18
N THR A 205 -4.01 -1.90 18.80
CA THR A 205 -3.91 -3.38 18.76
C THR A 205 -5.05 -4.07 19.52
N SER A 206 -5.84 -3.33 20.32
CA SER A 206 -6.98 -3.87 21.06
C SER A 206 -8.17 -4.28 20.18
N PHE A 207 -8.14 -4.01 18.87
CA PHE A 207 -9.22 -4.36 17.95
C PHE A 207 -9.17 -5.79 17.39
N ARG A 208 -8.12 -6.58 17.70
CA ARG A 208 -7.97 -8.00 17.30
C ARG A 208 -9.15 -8.92 17.72
N ARG A 209 -10.18 -8.44 18.44
CA ARG A 209 -11.29 -9.27 18.97
C ARG A 209 -12.72 -8.91 18.57
N THR A 210 -13.00 -7.79 17.90
CA THR A 210 -14.41 -7.31 17.81
C THR A 210 -15.03 -7.36 16.42
N ILE A 211 -14.28 -7.64 15.34
CA ILE A 211 -14.84 -7.59 13.97
C ILE A 211 -15.45 -8.94 13.50
N TYR A 212 -15.76 -9.86 14.43
CA TYR A 212 -16.43 -11.14 14.12
C TYR A 212 -17.69 -11.40 14.97
N TYR A 213 -18.48 -10.36 15.28
CA TYR A 213 -19.85 -10.52 15.78
C TYR A 213 -20.82 -9.53 15.12
#